data_AF-A0A957TRM9-F1
#
_entry.id   AF-A0A957TRM9-F1
#
_cell.length_a   1.000
_cell.length_b   1.000
_cell.length_c   1.000
_cell.angle_alpha   90.00
_cell.angle_beta   90.00
_cell.angle_gamma   90.00
#
_symmetry.space_group_name_H-M   'P 1'
#
loop_
_entity.id
_entity.type
_entity.pdbx_description
1 polymer ?
#
loop_
_entity_poly.entity_id
_entity_poly.type
_entity_poly.pdbx_seq_one_letter_code
_entity_poly.pdbx_strand_id
1 'polypeptide(L)'
;MAIAILVDDQLVKHTGPVEITVNRKFQLNITAESAQRLVHNWLIDHVSSNIGSEPPTLVLETRPVWRVPAALSLPRYGRVGTVGYLEVDVESGEIRNLVESKAAIEATAEQLVQQLPPRSIQYRDSLNKLYSAHATASKLQLTEEDLQPTSADASTETPFLESVG
;
A
#
# COMPACT_ATOMS: atom_id res chain seq x y z
N MET A 1 30.24 -20.71 -5.62
CA MET A 1 29.93 -21.41 -4.35
C MET A 1 29.61 -20.34 -3.33
N ALA A 2 28.36 -20.24 -2.87
CA ALA A 2 27.94 -19.30 -1.85
C ALA A 2 27.52 -20.08 -0.60
N ILE A 3 28.05 -19.71 0.55
CA ILE A 3 27.68 -20.27 1.85
C ILE A 3 26.83 -19.21 2.52
N ALA A 4 25.53 -19.50 2.67
CA ALA A 4 24.61 -18.72 3.50
C ALA A 4 24.52 -19.43 4.87
N ILE A 5 24.94 -18.75 5.94
CA ILE A 5 24.69 -19.23 7.30
C ILE A 5 23.40 -18.55 7.77
N LEU A 6 22.28 -19.25 7.54
CA LEU A 6 20.98 -18.89 8.09
C LEU A 6 20.83 -19.66 9.42
N VAL A 7 21.01 -19.00 10.56
CA VAL A 7 20.62 -19.57 11.87
C VAL A 7 19.16 -19.20 12.10
N ASP A 8 18.29 -19.78 11.28
CA ASP A 8 16.85 -19.76 11.52
C ASP A 8 16.49 -20.95 12.42
N ASP A 9 15.32 -20.90 13.07
CA ASP A 9 14.77 -21.87 14.04
C ASP A 9 14.54 -23.27 13.43
N GLN A 10 15.62 -23.90 12.99
CA GLN A 10 15.62 -25.28 12.55
C GLN A 10 15.66 -26.14 13.82
N LEU A 11 14.46 -26.52 14.26
CA LEU A 11 14.19 -27.69 15.10
C LEU A 11 15.24 -28.77 14.84
N VAL A 12 16.25 -28.82 15.70
CA VAL A 12 17.34 -29.78 15.62
C VAL A 12 16.72 -31.15 15.89
N LYS A 13 16.33 -31.88 14.83
CA LYS A 13 15.71 -33.21 14.92
C LYS A 13 16.71 -34.32 15.30
N HIS A 14 17.93 -33.96 15.67
CA HIS A 14 18.99 -34.87 16.04
C HIS A 14 19.57 -34.51 17.41
N THR A 15 19.47 -35.44 18.35
CA THR A 15 20.19 -35.35 19.63
C THR A 15 21.65 -35.71 19.40
N GLY A 16 22.56 -34.74 19.58
CA GLY A 16 24.01 -34.93 19.51
C GLY A 16 24.76 -33.61 19.68
N PRO A 17 26.06 -33.62 20.04
CA PRO A 17 26.83 -32.38 20.17
C PRO A 17 27.06 -31.76 18.79
N VAL A 18 26.63 -30.51 18.63
CA VAL A 18 26.87 -29.68 17.44
C VAL A 18 27.73 -28.51 17.87
N GLU A 19 28.99 -28.48 17.43
CA GLU A 19 29.90 -27.35 17.65
C GLU A 19 30.01 -26.53 16.36
N ILE A 20 29.61 -25.25 16.44
CA ILE A 20 29.68 -24.31 15.33
C ILE A 20 30.49 -23.10 15.81
N THR A 21 31.71 -22.92 15.30
CA THR A 21 32.55 -21.76 15.58
C THR A 21 32.62 -20.86 14.35
N VAL A 22 32.00 -19.69 14.40
CA VAL A 22 32.07 -18.68 13.33
C VAL A 22 32.87 -17.47 13.82
N ASN A 23 34.07 -17.28 13.30
CA ASN A 23 34.93 -16.12 13.60
C ASN A 23 35.07 -15.24 12.35
N ARG A 24 34.14 -14.29 12.19
CA ARG A 24 34.14 -13.32 11.08
C ARG A 24 34.04 -11.91 11.63
N LYS A 25 34.89 -11.00 11.13
CA LYS A 25 34.87 -9.57 11.46
C LYS A 25 34.50 -8.79 10.21
N PHE A 26 33.55 -7.88 10.33
CA PHE A 26 33.16 -6.93 9.30
C PHE A 26 32.68 -5.64 9.97
N GLN A 27 32.62 -4.55 9.21
CA GLN A 27 32.12 -3.27 9.70
C GLN A 27 30.65 -3.12 9.31
N LEU A 28 29.80 -2.79 10.28
CA LEU A 28 28.37 -2.57 10.06
C LEU A 28 28.12 -1.07 10.07
N ASN A 29 28.23 -0.45 8.89
CA ASN A 29 28.06 1.00 8.73
C ASN A 29 26.58 1.37 8.65
N ILE A 30 25.78 0.49 8.03
CA ILE A 30 24.35 0.68 7.85
C ILE A 30 23.60 -0.20 8.86
N THR A 31 22.72 0.42 9.64
CA THR A 31 21.82 -0.28 10.55
C THR A 31 20.66 -0.92 9.80
N ALA A 32 20.03 -1.93 10.42
CA ALA A 32 18.81 -2.55 9.90
C ALA A 32 17.73 -1.50 9.55
N GLU A 33 17.46 -0.57 10.46
CA GLU A 33 16.44 0.46 10.24
C GLU A 33 16.78 1.37 9.06
N SER A 34 18.05 1.79 8.92
CA SER A 34 18.50 2.59 7.79
C SER A 34 18.34 1.86 6.47
N ALA A 35 18.72 0.57 6.41
CA ALA A 35 18.53 -0.26 5.23
C ALA A 35 17.04 -0.42 4.86
N GLN A 36 16.18 -0.64 5.85
CA GLN A 36 14.73 -0.72 5.65
C GLN A 36 14.17 0.59 5.08
N ARG A 37 14.55 1.74 5.65
CA ARG A 37 14.11 3.06 5.16
C ARG A 37 14.59 3.34 3.73
N LEU A 38 15.83 3.00 3.39
CA LEU A 38 16.36 3.14 2.03
C LEU A 38 15.54 2.34 1.03
N VAL A 39 15.26 1.07 1.35
CA VAL A 39 14.44 0.20 0.52
C VAL A 39 13.00 0.69 0.43
N HIS A 40 12.41 1.14 1.54
CA HIS A 40 11.05 1.68 1.58
C HIS A 40 10.89 2.86 0.62
N ASN A 41 11.80 3.83 0.71
CA ASN A 41 11.76 5.02 -0.14
C ASN A 41 11.89 4.62 -1.61
N TRP A 42 12.85 3.74 -1.93
CA TRP A 42 13.03 3.26 -3.30
C TRP A 42 11.78 2.55 -3.84
N LEU A 43 11.14 1.69 -3.05
CA LEU A 43 9.91 0.97 -3.42
C LEU A 43 8.76 1.93 -3.74
N ILE A 44 8.56 2.95 -2.90
CA ILE A 44 7.53 3.97 -3.12
C ILE A 44 7.81 4.77 -4.39
N ASP A 45 9.06 5.18 -4.59
CA ASP A 45 9.44 6.06 -5.69
C ASP A 45 9.46 5.36 -7.06
N HIS A 46 9.86 4.08 -7.09
CA HIS A 46 10.14 3.37 -8.35
C HIS A 46 9.18 2.23 -8.67
N VAL A 47 8.44 1.71 -7.68
CA VAL A 47 7.60 0.51 -7.87
C VAL A 47 6.13 0.83 -7.59
N SER A 48 5.75 1.04 -6.33
CA SER A 48 4.37 1.34 -5.95
C SER A 48 4.27 1.72 -4.48
N SER A 49 3.36 2.64 -4.16
CA SER A 49 2.97 2.95 -2.78
C SER A 49 2.26 1.80 -2.06
N ASN A 50 1.79 0.79 -2.78
CA ASN A 50 1.18 -0.42 -2.22
C ASN A 50 2.22 -1.47 -1.79
N ILE A 51 3.50 -1.24 -2.05
CA ILE A 51 4.57 -2.17 -1.68
C ILE A 51 5.40 -1.55 -0.56
N GLY A 52 5.38 -2.19 0.60
CA GLY A 52 6.12 -1.79 1.79
C GLY A 52 7.38 -2.63 2.00
N SER A 53 8.31 -2.11 2.78
CA SER A 53 9.50 -2.84 3.22
C SER A 53 9.25 -3.47 4.60
N GLU A 54 9.55 -4.75 4.75
CA GLU A 54 9.49 -5.46 6.02
C GLU A 54 10.84 -5.42 6.76
N PRO A 55 10.90 -5.86 8.04
CA PRO A 55 12.14 -5.90 8.79
C PRO A 55 13.24 -6.67 8.05
N PRO A 56 14.47 -6.11 7.95
CA PRO A 56 15.52 -6.72 7.18
C PRO A 56 16.24 -7.82 7.97
N THR A 57 16.76 -8.80 7.24
CA THR A 57 17.57 -9.90 7.78
C THR A 57 19.02 -9.73 7.33
N LEU A 58 19.97 -9.87 8.27
CA LEU A 58 21.39 -9.81 7.92
C LEU A 58 21.82 -11.14 7.29
N VAL A 59 22.28 -11.09 6.05
CA VAL A 59 22.75 -12.25 5.31
C VAL A 59 24.26 -12.17 5.14
N LEU A 60 24.97 -13.15 5.69
CA LEU A 60 26.43 -13.22 5.71
C LEU A 60 26.98 -14.17 4.62
N GLU A 61 26.79 -13.83 3.35
CA GLU A 61 27.37 -14.57 2.22
C GLU A 61 28.79 -14.06 1.89
N THR A 62 29.17 -13.93 0.61
CA THR A 62 30.46 -13.38 0.19
C THR A 62 30.65 -11.94 0.66
N ARG A 63 29.58 -11.14 0.58
CA ARG A 63 29.51 -9.80 1.14
C ARG A 63 28.34 -9.74 2.12
N PRO A 64 28.51 -9.17 3.32
CA PRO A 64 27.41 -8.99 4.25
C PRO A 64 26.40 -8.01 3.63
N VAL A 65 25.13 -8.41 3.58
CA VAL A 65 24.04 -7.60 3.04
C VAL A 65 22.82 -7.64 3.96
N TRP A 66 22.09 -6.54 4.02
CA TRP A 66 20.74 -6.50 4.55
C TRP A 66 19.76 -6.96 3.47
N ARG A 67 19.13 -8.11 3.67
CA ARG A 67 18.04 -8.58 2.83
C ARG A 67 16.72 -8.04 3.38
N VAL A 68 16.11 -7.13 2.65
CA VAL A 68 14.87 -6.46 3.01
C VAL A 68 13.72 -7.05 2.19
N PRO A 69 12.71 -7.70 2.81
CA PRO A 69 11.56 -8.20 2.09
C PRO A 69 10.66 -7.05 1.62
N ALA A 70 10.22 -7.11 0.37
CA ALA A 70 9.18 -6.24 -0.18
C ALA A 70 7.83 -6.95 -0.07
N ALA A 71 6.86 -6.34 0.61
CA ALA A 71 5.53 -6.92 0.83
C ALA A 71 4.44 -6.07 0.18
N LEU A 72 3.61 -6.71 -0.62
CA LEU A 72 2.44 -6.10 -1.23
C LEU A 72 1.32 -6.00 -0.20
N SER A 73 0.77 -4.81 -0.06
CA SER A 73 -0.40 -4.52 0.73
C SER A 73 -1.45 -3.79 -0.11
N LEU A 74 -2.68 -4.30 -0.10
CA LEU A 74 -3.79 -3.71 -0.85
C LEU A 74 -4.83 -3.17 0.14
N PRO A 75 -5.45 -2.00 -0.12
CA PRO A 75 -6.40 -1.39 0.82
C PRO A 75 -7.57 -2.29 1.26
N ARG A 76 -7.99 -3.26 0.44
CA ARG A 76 -9.08 -4.19 0.76
C ARG A 76 -8.63 -5.50 1.41
N TYR A 77 -7.43 -5.96 1.09
CA TYR A 77 -6.93 -7.27 1.52
C TYR A 77 -5.93 -7.15 2.66
N GLY A 78 -5.53 -5.92 3.01
CA GLY A 78 -4.40 -5.69 3.90
C GLY A 78 -3.12 -6.23 3.26
N ARG A 79 -2.27 -6.83 4.08
CA ARG A 79 -1.04 -7.49 3.62
C ARG A 79 -1.38 -8.74 2.79
N VAL A 80 -1.01 -8.73 1.51
CA VAL A 80 -1.24 -9.85 0.57
C VAL A 80 -0.12 -10.88 0.67
N GLY A 81 1.13 -10.42 0.68
CA GLY A 81 2.28 -11.31 0.73
C GLY A 81 3.58 -10.65 0.31
N THR A 82 4.69 -11.37 0.46
CA THR A 82 6.02 -10.94 0.05
C THR A 82 6.17 -11.13 -1.46
N VAL A 83 6.55 -10.06 -2.16
CA VAL A 83 6.70 -10.00 -3.63
C VAL A 83 8.16 -10.07 -4.09
N GLY A 84 9.10 -9.96 -3.16
CA GLY A 84 10.51 -10.10 -3.46
C GLY A 84 11.40 -9.62 -2.33
N TYR A 85 12.68 -9.53 -2.61
CA TYR A 85 13.69 -9.07 -1.66
C TYR A 85 14.62 -8.08 -2.34
N LEU A 86 15.03 -7.06 -1.60
CA LEU A 86 16.09 -6.14 -1.99
C LEU A 86 17.29 -6.33 -1.08
N GLU A 87 18.47 -6.33 -1.67
CA GLU A 87 19.72 -6.51 -0.93
C GLU A 87 20.45 -5.17 -0.85
N VAL A 88 20.73 -4.73 0.37
CA VAL A 88 21.49 -3.51 0.66
C VAL A 88 22.85 -3.89 1.22
N ASP A 89 23.91 -3.36 0.64
CA ASP A 89 25.26 -3.57 1.15
C ASP A 89 25.42 -2.92 2.54
N VAL A 90 25.95 -3.64 3.53
CA VAL A 90 26.06 -3.13 4.91
C VAL A 90 27.17 -2.09 5.08
N GLU A 91 28.12 -2.03 4.16
CA GLU A 91 29.26 -1.12 4.21
C GLU A 91 28.99 0.16 3.43
N SER A 92 28.44 0.04 2.20
CA SER A 92 28.16 1.19 1.32
C SER A 92 26.74 1.74 1.43
N GLY A 93 25.76 0.91 1.83
CA GLY A 93 24.35 1.27 1.78
C GLY A 93 23.72 1.25 0.38
N GLU A 94 24.45 0.76 -0.62
CA GLU A 94 23.92 0.64 -1.98
C GLU A 94 22.95 -0.53 -2.10
N ILE A 95 21.81 -0.28 -2.76
CA ILE A 95 20.84 -1.32 -3.08
C ILE A 95 21.26 -2.01 -4.37
N ARG A 96 21.42 -3.33 -4.33
CA ARG A 96 21.94 -4.12 -5.45
C ARG A 96 20.82 -4.58 -6.38
N ASN A 97 21.16 -4.75 -7.66
CA ASN A 97 20.29 -5.31 -8.70
C ASN A 97 18.92 -4.61 -8.86
N LEU A 98 18.87 -3.29 -8.68
CA LEU A 98 17.61 -2.51 -8.70
C LEU A 98 16.69 -2.80 -9.90
N VAL A 99 17.27 -2.89 -11.10
CA VAL A 99 16.50 -3.11 -12.34
C VAL A 99 15.87 -4.49 -12.38
N GLU A 100 16.64 -5.52 -12.03
CA GLU A 100 16.17 -6.92 -12.01
C GLU A 100 15.16 -7.13 -10.87
N SER A 101 15.48 -6.62 -9.68
CA SER A 101 14.60 -6.67 -8.51
C SER A 101 13.27 -5.99 -8.78
N LYS A 102 13.28 -4.83 -9.46
CA LYS A 102 12.04 -4.14 -9.86
C LYS A 102 11.16 -5.03 -10.72
N ALA A 103 11.71 -5.57 -11.81
CA ALA A 103 10.96 -6.39 -12.74
C ALA A 103 10.41 -7.66 -12.07
N ALA A 104 11.22 -8.31 -11.21
CA ALA A 104 10.80 -9.48 -10.46
C ALA A 104 9.67 -9.18 -9.46
N ILE A 105 9.76 -8.05 -8.75
CA ILE A 105 8.74 -7.60 -7.80
C ILE A 105 7.44 -7.28 -8.53
N GLU A 106 7.49 -6.58 -9.65
CA GLU A 106 6.30 -6.25 -10.45
C GLU A 106 5.61 -7.50 -10.98
N ALA A 107 6.38 -8.45 -11.54
CA ALA A 107 5.84 -9.71 -12.04
C ALA A 107 5.19 -10.54 -10.92
N THR A 108 5.85 -10.64 -9.76
CA THR A 108 5.32 -11.40 -8.61
C THR A 108 4.09 -10.71 -8.02
N ALA A 109 4.07 -9.38 -7.96
CA ALA A 109 2.92 -8.61 -7.51
C ALA A 109 1.71 -8.84 -8.42
N GLU A 110 1.90 -8.85 -9.75
CA GLU A 110 0.85 -9.13 -10.71
C GLU A 110 0.29 -10.56 -10.53
N GLN A 111 1.17 -11.54 -10.35
CA GLN A 111 0.76 -12.93 -10.06
C GLN A 111 -0.06 -13.03 -8.76
N LEU A 112 0.36 -12.35 -7.69
CA LEU A 112 -0.40 -12.33 -6.44
C LEU A 112 -1.78 -11.69 -6.61
N VAL A 113 -1.88 -10.62 -7.40
CA VAL A 113 -3.16 -9.94 -7.66
C VAL A 113 -4.11 -10.86 -8.45
N GLN A 114 -3.62 -11.63 -9.42
CA GLN A 114 -4.44 -12.57 -10.19
C GLN A 114 -5.03 -13.69 -9.34
N GLN A 115 -4.38 -14.06 -8.23
CA GLN A 115 -4.87 -15.06 -7.29
C GLN A 115 -5.93 -14.53 -6.32
N LEU A 116 -6.10 -13.20 -6.23
CA LEU A 116 -7.09 -12.60 -5.34
C LEU A 116 -8.49 -12.67 -5.96
N PRO A 117 -9.54 -12.87 -5.12
CA PRO A 117 -10.90 -12.88 -5.63
C PRO A 117 -11.24 -11.55 -6.33
N PRO A 118 -12.01 -11.60 -7.43
CA PRO A 118 -12.37 -10.40 -8.17
C PRO A 118 -13.12 -9.41 -7.27
N ARG A 119 -12.84 -8.12 -7.46
CA ARG A 119 -13.50 -7.03 -6.74
C ARG A 119 -15.00 -7.08 -7.00
N SER A 120 -15.77 -7.75 -6.14
CA SER A 120 -17.23 -7.71 -6.23
C SER A 120 -17.70 -6.34 -5.75
N ILE A 121 -18.30 -5.56 -6.65
CA ILE A 121 -18.98 -4.30 -6.33
C ILE A 121 -20.34 -4.66 -5.68
N GLN A 122 -20.32 -5.27 -4.49
CA GLN A 122 -21.56 -5.61 -3.77
C GLN A 122 -22.31 -4.37 -3.25
N TYR A 123 -21.76 -3.17 -3.44
CA TYR A 123 -22.35 -1.92 -2.95
C TYR A 123 -23.51 -1.38 -3.83
N ARG A 124 -23.62 -1.85 -5.08
CA ARG A 124 -24.59 -1.29 -6.03
C ARG A 124 -26.01 -1.81 -5.80
N ASP A 125 -26.16 -3.06 -5.35
CA ASP A 125 -27.46 -3.66 -5.08
C ASP A 125 -28.08 -3.16 -3.77
N SER A 126 -27.27 -2.92 -2.75
CA SER A 126 -27.73 -2.41 -1.45
C SER A 126 -28.27 -0.98 -1.55
N LEU A 127 -27.64 -0.12 -2.35
CA LEU A 127 -28.14 1.24 -2.60
C LEU A 127 -29.43 1.19 -3.43
N ASN A 128 -29.50 0.36 -4.47
CA ASN A 128 -30.71 0.25 -5.28
C ASN A 128 -31.91 -0.23 -4.47
N LYS A 129 -31.69 -1.17 -3.52
CA LYS A 129 -32.71 -1.67 -2.61
C LYS A 129 -33.20 -0.59 -1.63
N LEU A 130 -32.29 0.27 -1.13
CA LEU A 130 -32.64 1.43 -0.31
C LEU A 130 -33.42 2.47 -1.13
N TYR A 131 -32.92 2.88 -2.31
CA TYR A 131 -33.60 3.83 -3.19
C TYR A 131 -34.98 3.35 -3.67
N SER A 132 -35.15 2.05 -3.95
CA SER A 132 -36.46 1.48 -4.33
C SER A 132 -37.48 1.42 -3.18
N ALA A 133 -37.01 1.33 -1.94
CA ALA A 133 -37.89 1.38 -0.76
C ALA A 133 -38.45 2.80 -0.54
N HIS A 134 -37.66 3.84 -0.85
CA HIS A 134 -38.09 5.23 -0.74
C HIS A 134 -39.00 5.67 -1.91
N ALA A 135 -38.85 5.08 -3.10
CA ALA A 135 -39.72 5.37 -4.26
C ALA A 135 -41.17 4.90 -4.08
N THR A 136 -41.43 3.96 -3.16
CA THR A 136 -42.79 3.47 -2.88
C THR A 136 -43.52 4.36 -1.85
N ALA A 137 -42.81 5.21 -1.11
CA ALA A 137 -43.40 6.05 -0.06
C ALA A 137 -43.84 7.45 -0.53
N SER A 138 -43.51 7.87 -1.75
CA SER A 138 -43.86 9.21 -2.28
C SER A 138 -45.00 9.19 -3.29
N LYS A 139 -46.03 8.37 -3.06
CA LYS A 139 -47.33 8.52 -3.74
C LYS A 139 -48.33 9.17 -2.79
N LEU A 140 -48.04 10.38 -2.33
CA LEU A 140 -49.07 11.31 -1.91
C LEU A 140 -49.47 12.10 -3.15
N GLN A 141 -50.73 11.94 -3.52
CA GLN A 141 -51.38 12.54 -4.67
C GLN A 141 -51.20 14.06 -4.63
N LEU A 142 -50.59 14.62 -5.67
CA LEU A 142 -50.63 16.06 -5.92
C LEU A 142 -51.94 16.32 -6.66
N THR A 143 -52.93 16.88 -5.97
CA THR A 143 -54.20 17.30 -6.58
C THR A 143 -53.92 18.56 -7.42
N GLU A 144 -54.26 18.49 -8.71
CA GLU A 144 -54.26 19.63 -9.65
C GLU A 144 -55.40 20.60 -9.30
N GLU A 145 -55.22 21.51 -8.34
CA GLU A 145 -56.22 22.57 -8.12
C GLU A 145 -55.64 23.87 -7.53
N ASP A 146 -54.55 24.40 -8.08
CA ASP A 146 -54.15 25.80 -7.79
C ASP A 146 -53.32 26.43 -8.94
N LEU A 147 -53.80 26.25 -10.17
CA LEU A 147 -53.43 27.12 -11.29
C LEU A 147 -54.51 28.18 -11.46
N GLN A 148 -54.26 29.41 -10.99
CA GLN A 148 -54.60 30.60 -11.79
C GLN A 148 -53.72 31.83 -11.47
N PRO A 149 -53.44 32.70 -12.47
CA PRO A 149 -52.49 33.82 -12.42
C PRO A 149 -53.19 35.20 -12.39
N THR A 150 -52.55 36.24 -11.82
CA THR A 150 -52.84 37.69 -12.07
C THR A 150 -51.81 38.53 -11.27
N SER A 151 -50.78 39.16 -11.87
CA SER A 151 -50.69 40.40 -12.67
C SER A 151 -50.58 41.71 -11.86
N ALA A 152 -49.62 42.55 -12.28
CA ALA A 152 -49.49 44.01 -12.08
C ALA A 152 -48.93 44.47 -10.70
N ASP A 153 -48.12 45.51 -10.53
CA ASP A 153 -47.53 46.53 -11.41
C ASP A 153 -46.40 47.27 -10.64
N ALA A 154 -45.54 47.98 -11.39
CA ALA A 154 -44.89 49.27 -11.06
C ALA A 154 -43.88 49.36 -9.87
N SER A 155 -42.60 49.65 -10.17
CA SER A 155 -41.97 50.99 -10.01
C SER A 155 -41.48 51.23 -8.56
N THR A 156 -40.23 51.57 -8.21
CA THR A 156 -39.33 52.61 -8.74
C THR A 156 -38.11 52.76 -7.79
N GLU A 157 -36.97 53.20 -8.34
CA GLU A 157 -35.82 53.91 -7.71
C GLU A 157 -34.85 53.23 -6.70
N THR A 158 -33.62 52.98 -7.17
CA THR A 158 -32.35 53.43 -6.54
C THR A 158 -32.21 54.96 -6.65
N PRO A 159 -31.33 55.71 -5.93
CA PRO A 159 -30.11 55.32 -5.18
C PRO A 159 -29.90 56.05 -3.81
N PHE A 160 -28.86 55.71 -3.05
CA PHE A 160 -28.22 56.67 -2.13
C PHE A 160 -26.71 56.44 -2.03
N LEU A 161 -25.98 57.54 -2.16
CA LEU A 161 -24.52 57.69 -2.22
C LEU A 161 -23.87 57.73 -0.83
N GLU A 162 -22.64 57.23 -0.77
CA GLU A 162 -21.43 57.90 -0.24
C GLU A 162 -21.49 58.59 1.14
N SER A 163 -20.67 58.11 2.10
CA SER A 163 -19.87 59.04 2.90
C SER A 163 -18.65 58.39 3.54
N VAL A 164 -17.62 59.22 3.60
CA VAL A 164 -16.22 59.01 3.98
C VAL A 164 -16.06 58.88 5.50
N GLY A 165 -15.06 58.10 5.92
CA GLY A 165 -14.47 58.10 7.25
C GLY A 165 -13.16 57.32 7.27
#